data_AF-A0A7C7DI55-F1
#
_entry.id   AF-A0A7C7DI55-F1
#
_cell.length_a   1.000
_cell.length_b   1.000
_cell.length_c   1.000
_cell.angle_alpha   90.00
_cell.angle_beta   90.00
_cell.angle_gamma   90.00
#
_symmetry.space_group_name_H-M   'P 1'
#
loop_
_entity.id
_entity.type
_entity.pdbx_description
1 polymer ?
#
loop_
_entity_poly.entity_id
_entity_poly.type
_entity_poly.pdbx_seq_one_letter_code
_entity_poly.pdbx_strand_id
1 'polypeptide(L)'
;MSSVVKSTLKRYKFPILMLVLSTVISVALPEKAPLIISSALNNFAEMLSVLPPIFLLMGLMDIWVPREAFVKYMGEHSGVIGISLAVFIGAFAAG
;
A
#
# COMPACT_ATOMS: atom_id res chain seq x y z
N MET A 1 -13.27 30.19 2.81
CA MET A 1 -12.96 28.88 2.18
C MET A 1 -11.45 28.63 2.16
N SER A 2 -10.78 28.56 3.32
CA SER A 2 -9.30 28.60 3.36
C SER A 2 -8.63 27.95 4.59
N SER A 3 -9.38 27.49 5.60
CA SER A 3 -8.79 26.85 6.79
C SER A 3 -8.55 25.35 6.61
N VAL A 4 -9.44 24.64 5.91
CA VAL A 4 -9.34 23.20 5.66
C VAL A 4 -8.15 22.88 4.73
N VAL A 5 -7.95 23.68 3.68
CA VAL A 5 -6.86 23.48 2.70
C VAL A 5 -5.48 23.57 3.36
N LYS A 6 -5.28 24.50 4.30
CA LYS A 6 -3.99 24.66 5.01
C LYS A 6 -3.68 23.47 5.94
N SER A 7 -4.69 22.88 6.58
CA SER A 7 -4.55 21.68 7.42
C SER A 7 -4.19 20.46 6.58
N THR A 8 -4.92 20.24 5.49
CA THR A 8 -4.69 19.11 4.57
C THR A 8 -3.33 19.21 3.88
N LEU A 9 -2.90 20.41 3.45
CA LEU A 9 -1.56 20.59 2.87
C LEU A 9 -0.43 20.19 3.82
N LYS A 10 -0.61 20.36 5.14
CA LYS A 10 0.43 20.00 6.13
C LYS A 10 0.59 18.48 6.27
N ARG A 11 -0.49 17.72 6.05
CA ARG A 11 -0.51 16.26 6.12
C ARG A 11 -0.01 15.59 4.83
N TYR A 12 -0.23 16.24 3.68
CA TYR A 12 0.14 15.73 2.36
C TYR A 12 1.42 16.35 1.78
N LYS A 13 2.27 16.97 2.61
CA LYS A 13 3.51 17.61 2.14
C LYS A 13 4.41 16.65 1.35
N PHE A 14 4.56 15.42 1.82
CA PHE A 14 5.38 14.41 1.15
C PHE A 14 4.84 14.00 -0.23
N PRO A 15 3.58 13.57 -0.39
CA PRO A 15 3.05 13.21 -1.71
C PRO A 15 2.98 14.41 -2.66
N ILE A 16 2.65 15.61 -2.15
CA ILE A 16 2.66 16.83 -2.97
C ILE A 16 4.08 17.16 -3.44
N LEU A 17 5.09 17.07 -2.57
CA LEU A 17 6.48 17.30 -2.92
C LEU A 17 6.97 16.30 -3.98
N MET A 18 6.62 15.02 -3.83
CA MET A 18 6.96 13.97 -4.81
C MET A 18 6.30 14.21 -6.16
N LEU A 19 5.04 14.64 -6.19
CA LEU A 19 4.35 15.02 -7.43
C LEU A 19 5.01 16.20 -8.11
N VAL A 20 5.38 17.23 -7.35
CA VAL A 20 6.08 18.41 -7.89
C VAL A 20 7.44 18.01 -8.45
N LEU A 21 8.23 17.23 -7.70
CA LEU A 21 9.53 16.72 -8.17
C LEU A 21 9.39 15.91 -9.46
N SER A 22 8.44 14.98 -9.51
CA SER A 22 8.17 14.15 -10.70
C SER A 22 7.78 15.01 -11.91
N THR A 23 6.96 16.04 -11.69
CA THR A 23 6.55 16.98 -12.75
C THR A 23 7.72 17.82 -13.25
N VAL A 24 8.55 18.34 -12.34
CA VAL A 24 9.74 19.13 -12.68
C VAL A 24 10.74 18.29 -13.49
N ILE A 25 10.98 17.03 -13.11
CA ILE A 25 11.86 16.11 -13.83
C ILE A 25 11.29 15.81 -15.23
N SER A 26 9.98 15.60 -15.33
CA SER A 26 9.29 15.33 -16.60
C SER A 26 9.38 16.50 -17.59
N VAL A 27 9.31 17.74 -17.09
CA VAL A 27 9.46 18.96 -17.92
C VAL A 27 10.94 19.24 -18.26
N ALA A 28 11.87 18.94 -17.36
CA ALA A 28 13.30 19.15 -17.58
C ALA A 28 13.92 18.12 -18.56
N LEU A 29 13.40 16.90 -18.62
CA LEU A 29 13.83 15.84 -19.54
C LEU A 29 12.64 15.25 -20.31
N PRO A 30 12.14 15.93 -21.36
CA PRO A 30 10.95 15.50 -22.10
C PRO A 30 11.13 14.13 -22.78
N GLU A 31 12.35 13.71 -23.11
CA GLU A 31 12.62 12.38 -23.65
C GLU A 31 12.33 11.25 -22.64
N LYS A 32 12.48 11.51 -21.34
CA LYS A 32 12.23 10.52 -20.28
C LYS A 32 10.84 10.62 -19.68
N ALA A 33 10.09 11.69 -19.99
CA ALA A 33 8.70 11.87 -19.57
C ALA A 33 7.78 10.67 -19.88
N PRO A 34 7.74 10.10 -21.12
CA PRO A 34 6.87 8.96 -21.40
C PRO A 34 7.30 7.70 -20.64
N LEU A 35 8.60 7.52 -20.39
CA LEU A 35 9.11 6.42 -19.57
C LEU A 35 8.64 6.56 -18.11
N ILE A 36 8.75 7.76 -17.53
CA ILE A 36 8.30 8.03 -16.15
C ILE A 36 6.80 7.77 -16.00
N ILE A 37 6.00 8.26 -16.94
CA ILE A 37 4.54 8.12 -16.91
C ILE A 37 4.14 6.66 -17.12
N SER A 38 4.70 5.99 -18.13
CA SER A 38 4.38 4.57 -18.39
C SER A 38 4.84 3.68 -17.24
N SER A 39 6.02 3.90 -16.66
CA SER A 39 6.45 3.18 -15.46
C SER A 39 5.51 3.44 -14.28
N ALA A 40 5.09 4.67 -14.02
CA ALA A 40 4.15 4.97 -12.94
C ALA A 40 2.79 4.27 -13.15
N LEU A 41 2.27 4.30 -14.38
CA LEU A 41 1.01 3.63 -14.74
C LEU A 41 1.13 2.11 -14.67
N ASN A 42 2.24 1.54 -15.15
CA ASN A 42 2.48 0.09 -15.11
C ASN A 42 2.61 -0.40 -13.67
N ASN A 43 3.36 0.30 -12.81
CA ASN A 43 3.43 -0.03 -11.37
C ASN A 43 2.04 0.06 -10.72
N PHE A 44 1.27 1.10 -11.05
CA PHE A 44 -0.09 1.25 -10.52
C PHE A 44 -1.02 0.12 -10.99
N ALA A 45 -0.95 -0.24 -12.27
CA ALA A 45 -1.72 -1.34 -12.85
C ALA A 45 -1.30 -2.70 -12.30
N GLU A 46 -0.01 -2.90 -12.02
CA GLU A 46 0.54 -4.10 -11.36
C GLU A 46 -0.03 -4.24 -9.95
N MET A 47 -0.01 -3.18 -9.15
CA MET A 47 -0.65 -3.16 -7.82
C MET A 47 -2.16 -3.48 -7.91
N LEU A 48 -2.85 -2.96 -8.92
CA LEU A 48 -4.26 -3.25 -9.16
C LEU A 48 -4.50 -4.72 -9.54
N SER A 49 -3.57 -5.33 -10.29
CA SER A 49 -3.66 -6.72 -10.75
C SER A 49 -3.36 -7.73 -9.65
N VAL A 50 -2.53 -7.35 -8.67
CA VAL A 50 -2.24 -8.14 -7.46
C VAL A 50 -3.41 -8.09 -6.46
N LEU A 51 -4.21 -7.02 -6.48
CA LEU A 51 -5.37 -6.82 -5.61
C LEU A 51 -6.42 -7.96 -5.69
N PRO A 52 -6.90 -8.41 -6.88
CA PRO A 52 -7.87 -9.51 -6.97
C PRO A 52 -7.37 -10.84 -6.36
N PRO A 53 -6.14 -11.32 -6.63
CA PRO A 53 -5.56 -12.45 -5.94
C PRO A 53 -5.53 -12.29 -4.42
N ILE A 54 -5.06 -11.14 -3.90
CA ILE A 54 -5.02 -10.87 -2.46
C ILE A 54 -6.43 -10.94 -1.84
N PHE A 55 -7.42 -10.33 -2.47
CA PHE A 55 -8.81 -10.38 -1.98
C PHE A 55 -9.36 -11.80 -1.93
N LEU A 56 -9.04 -12.64 -2.92
CA LEU A 56 -9.46 -14.03 -2.95
C LEU A 56 -8.79 -14.83 -1.82
N LEU A 57 -7.49 -14.63 -1.58
CA LEU A 57 -6.77 -15.26 -0.48
C LEU A 57 -7.28 -14.80 0.89
N MET A 58 -7.53 -13.50 1.06
CA MET A 58 -8.13 -12.97 2.30
C MET A 58 -9.52 -13.56 2.54
N GLY A 59 -10.37 -13.61 1.52
CA GLY A 59 -11.72 -14.19 1.64
C GLY A 59 -11.70 -15.69 1.96
N LEU A 60 -10.73 -16.44 1.41
CA LEU A 60 -10.52 -17.84 1.76
C LEU A 60 -10.04 -18.00 3.21
N MET A 61 -9.08 -17.18 3.64
CA MET A 61 -8.57 -17.17 5.00
C MET A 61 -9.67 -16.87 6.02
N ASP A 62 -10.58 -15.96 5.72
CA ASP A 62 -11.71 -15.63 6.60
C ASP A 62 -12.67 -16.82 6.82
N ILE A 63 -12.77 -17.73 5.84
CA ILE A 63 -13.57 -18.96 5.95
C ILE A 63 -12.77 -20.06 6.67
N TRP A 64 -11.47 -20.16 6.40
CA TRP A 64 -10.61 -21.23 6.91
C TRP A 64 -10.15 -21.02 8.34
N VAL A 65 -9.94 -19.77 8.75
CA VAL A 65 -9.36 -19.44 10.05
C VAL A 65 -10.48 -18.99 10.99
N PRO A 66 -10.84 -19.81 11.99
CA PRO A 66 -11.86 -19.45 12.95
C PRO A 66 -11.40 -18.25 13.80
N ARG A 67 -12.35 -17.37 14.13
CA ARG A 67 -12.07 -16.10 14.84
C ARG A 67 -11.35 -16.32 16.16
N GLU A 68 -11.63 -17.42 16.85
CA GLU A 68 -10.98 -17.76 18.13
C GLU A 68 -9.48 -18.02 17.96
N ALA A 69 -9.06 -18.61 16.83
CA ALA A 69 -7.64 -18.84 16.53
C ALA A 69 -6.91 -17.51 16.27
N PHE A 70 -7.56 -16.57 15.55
CA PHE A 70 -7.02 -15.23 15.34
C PHE A 70 -6.78 -14.49 16.66
N VAL A 71 -7.77 -14.49 17.56
CA VAL A 71 -7.64 -13.82 18.87
C VAL A 71 -6.59 -14.51 19.75
N LYS A 72 -6.47 -15.84 19.68
CA LYS A 72 -5.49 -16.59 20.47
C LYS A 72 -4.05 -16.37 20.01
N TYR A 73 -3.79 -16.32 18.70
CA TYR A 73 -2.43 -16.26 18.14
C TYR A 73 -2.00 -14.87 17.66
N MET A 74 -2.93 -13.94 17.46
CA MET A 74 -2.65 -12.53 17.09
C MET A 74 -3.26 -11.50 18.05
N GLY A 75 -3.89 -11.93 19.14
CA GLY A 75 -4.40 -11.01 20.18
C GLY A 75 -3.30 -10.39 21.04
N GLU A 76 -3.70 -9.53 21.99
CA GLU A 76 -2.79 -8.72 22.83
C GLU A 76 -1.75 -9.54 23.61
N HIS A 77 -2.01 -10.82 23.90
CA HIS A 77 -1.11 -11.71 24.63
C HIS A 77 -0.22 -12.60 23.74
N SER A 78 -0.25 -12.43 22.42
CA SER A 78 0.46 -13.30 21.46
C SER A 78 1.99 -13.09 21.43
N GLY A 79 2.49 -11.97 21.94
CA GLY A 79 3.92 -11.68 22.05
C GLY A 79 4.69 -11.90 20.74
N VAL A 80 5.82 -12.59 20.82
CA VAL A 80 6.70 -12.87 19.65
C VAL A 80 6.04 -13.80 18.62
N ILE A 81 5.13 -14.68 19.07
CA ILE A 81 4.42 -15.61 18.21
C ILE A 81 3.49 -14.83 17.27
N GLY A 82 2.77 -13.83 17.79
CA GLY A 82 1.89 -12.98 16.98
C GLY A 82 2.65 -12.15 15.95
N ILE A 83 3.79 -11.57 16.34
CA ILE A 83 4.64 -10.80 15.41
C ILE A 83 5.13 -11.69 14.27
N SER A 84 5.64 -12.88 14.59
CA SER A 84 6.16 -13.81 13.58
C SER A 84 5.05 -14.23 12.62
N LEU A 85 3.88 -14.59 13.16
CA LEU A 85 2.73 -15.01 12.37
C LEU A 85 2.20 -13.85 11.50
N ALA A 86 2.19 -12.61 11.99
CA ALA A 86 1.79 -11.43 11.23
C ALA A 86 2.74 -11.14 10.07
N VAL A 87 4.04 -11.33 10.28
CA VAL A 87 5.04 -11.23 9.20
C VAL A 87 4.84 -12.32 8.16
N PHE A 88 4.56 -13.56 8.57
CA PHE A 88 4.30 -14.65 7.63
C PHE A 88 3.04 -14.41 6.78
N ILE A 89 1.93 -14.02 7.41
CA ILE A 89 0.67 -13.71 6.71
C ILE A 89 0.87 -12.48 5.79
N GLY A 90 1.55 -11.44 6.28
CA GLY A 90 1.84 -10.25 5.49
C GLY A 90 2.77 -10.51 4.31
N ALA A 91 3.78 -11.37 4.48
CA ALA A 91 4.66 -11.80 3.39
C ALA A 91 3.88 -12.60 2.33
N PHE A 92 3.03 -13.53 2.77
CA PHE A 92 2.17 -14.32 1.88
C PHE A 92 1.18 -13.46 1.08
N ALA A 93 0.72 -12.35 1.65
CA ALA A 93 -0.15 -11.40 0.97
C ALA A 93 0.62 -10.42 0.05
N ALA A 94 1.90 -10.16 0.32
CA ALA A 94 2.73 -9.26 -0.48
C ALA A 94 3.32 -9.92 -1.75
N GLY A 95 3.32 -11.26 -1.82
CA GLY A 95 3.80 -12.02 -2.97
C GLY A 95 3.81 -13.53 -2.72
#